data_AF-A0A7S3D6N3-F1
#
_entry.id   AF-A0A7S3D6N3-F1
#
_cell.length_a   1.000
_cell.length_b   1.000
_cell.length_c   1.000
_cell.angle_alpha   90.00
_cell.angle_beta   90.00
_cell.angle_gamma   90.00
#
_symmetry.space_group_name_H-M   'P 1'
#
loop_
_entity.id
_entity.type
_entity.pdbx_description
1 polymer ?
#
loop_
_entity_poly.entity_id
_entity_poly.type
_entity_poly.pdbx_seq_one_letter_code
_entity_poly.pdbx_strand_id
1 'polypeptide(L)'
;MKLERHALSIIKAVAGNDDNKVLIAEGPALQATVKLMSTVGLVNIAVGEASAGVVGAIGLRSESNSQRVLESGGIEALIRLLDVAITVGETKGEAAMKSKMSLCRTCCQALRNLVGRNVEVKEKALALGAEEKARKAWQMYGDYVGEAAHPCLRDMGCEVELRELWTGSVDKVQDSSAVLGDFSRLDTTLRL
;
A
#
# COMPACT_ATOMS: atom_id res chain seq x y z
N MET A 1 8.50 8.23 -22.32
CA MET A 1 9.36 7.38 -21.47
C MET A 1 8.60 6.12 -21.07
N LYS A 2 8.56 5.13 -21.99
CA LYS A 2 7.93 3.81 -21.74
C LYS A 2 8.95 2.80 -21.18
N LEU A 3 10.23 2.94 -21.55
CA LEU A 3 11.29 2.00 -21.19
C LEU A 3 11.58 2.02 -19.69
N GLU A 4 11.71 3.21 -19.11
CA GLU A 4 12.01 3.43 -17.70
C GLU A 4 10.93 2.80 -16.83
N ARG A 5 9.66 3.06 -17.15
CA ARG A 5 8.53 2.47 -16.46
C ARG A 5 8.52 0.94 -16.56
N HIS A 6 8.75 0.37 -17.74
CA HIS A 6 8.77 -1.09 -17.89
C HIS A 6 9.96 -1.74 -17.16
N ALA A 7 11.14 -1.11 -17.19
CA ALA A 7 12.30 -1.56 -16.43
C ALA A 7 11.99 -1.58 -14.92
N LEU A 8 11.40 -0.50 -14.39
CA LEU A 8 10.97 -0.41 -13.00
C LEU A 8 9.92 -1.49 -12.66
N SER A 9 8.94 -1.73 -13.54
CA SER A 9 7.95 -2.80 -13.34
C SER A 9 8.60 -4.19 -13.26
N ILE A 10 9.61 -4.47 -14.08
CA ILE A 10 10.36 -5.73 -14.04
C ILE A 10 11.16 -5.83 -12.73
N ILE A 11 11.87 -4.76 -12.35
CA ILE A 11 12.62 -4.72 -11.09
C ILE A 11 11.69 -4.98 -9.89
N LYS A 12 10.50 -4.34 -9.86
CA LYS A 12 9.49 -4.57 -8.83
C LYS A 12 9.04 -6.03 -8.78
N ALA A 13 8.81 -6.65 -9.95
CA ALA A 13 8.40 -8.05 -10.01
C ALA A 13 9.50 -8.99 -9.49
N VAL A 14 10.76 -8.75 -9.86
CA VAL A 14 11.92 -9.52 -9.40
C VAL A 14 12.16 -9.36 -7.89
N ALA A 15 11.90 -8.17 -7.34
CA ALA A 15 11.95 -7.89 -5.90
C ALA A 15 10.88 -8.63 -5.07
N GLY A 16 9.95 -9.34 -5.71
CA GLY A 16 9.00 -10.22 -5.02
C GLY A 16 9.66 -11.44 -4.35
N ASN A 17 10.87 -11.80 -4.77
CA ASN A 17 11.70 -12.81 -4.11
C ASN A 17 12.61 -12.15 -3.05
N ASP A 18 12.70 -12.77 -1.86
CA ASP A 18 13.41 -12.19 -0.72
C ASP A 18 14.94 -12.11 -0.91
N ASP A 19 15.54 -13.01 -1.68
CA ASP A 19 16.97 -12.96 -2.01
C ASP A 19 17.24 -11.87 -3.06
N ASN A 20 16.39 -11.79 -4.08
CA ASN A 20 16.53 -10.81 -5.15
C ASN A 20 16.41 -9.37 -4.63
N LYS A 21 15.51 -9.09 -3.68
CA LYS A 21 15.37 -7.72 -3.17
C LYS A 21 16.60 -7.25 -2.41
N VAL A 22 17.36 -8.16 -1.77
CA VAL A 22 18.63 -7.83 -1.12
C VAL A 22 19.64 -7.41 -2.18
N LEU A 23 19.78 -8.20 -3.24
CA LEU A 23 20.69 -7.87 -4.37
C LEU A 23 20.32 -6.55 -5.05
N ILE A 24 19.02 -6.27 -5.22
CA ILE A 24 18.55 -5.00 -5.78
C ILE A 24 18.87 -3.82 -4.85
N ALA A 25 18.68 -3.98 -3.54
CA ALA A 25 18.93 -2.95 -2.54
C ALA A 25 20.42 -2.63 -2.38
N GLU A 26 21.29 -3.62 -2.55
CA GLU A 26 22.75 -3.47 -2.48
C GLU A 26 23.36 -2.98 -3.80
N GLY A 27 22.66 -3.20 -4.91
CA GLY A 27 23.12 -2.87 -6.24
C GLY A 27 22.82 -1.44 -6.71
N PRO A 28 23.30 -1.08 -7.91
CA PRO A 28 23.05 0.24 -8.52
C PRO A 28 21.56 0.46 -8.89
N ALA A 29 20.75 -0.60 -8.90
CA ALA A 29 19.33 -0.53 -9.23
C ALA A 29 18.55 0.34 -8.24
N LEU A 30 18.85 0.27 -6.94
CA LEU A 30 18.25 1.16 -5.94
C LEU A 30 18.59 2.62 -6.22
N GLN A 31 19.87 2.94 -6.42
CA GLN A 31 20.31 4.32 -6.70
C GLN A 31 19.68 4.87 -7.98
N ALA A 32 19.62 4.06 -9.05
CA ALA A 32 18.97 4.43 -10.30
C ALA A 32 17.46 4.66 -10.11
N THR A 33 16.80 3.81 -9.32
CA THR A 33 15.38 3.96 -8.97
C THR A 33 15.14 5.27 -8.22
N VAL A 34 15.92 5.56 -7.18
CA VAL A 34 15.78 6.80 -6.39
C VAL A 34 16.07 8.03 -7.24
N LYS A 35 17.09 7.98 -8.10
CA LYS A 35 17.40 9.06 -9.04
C LYS A 35 16.25 9.31 -10.02
N LEU A 36 15.67 8.27 -10.60
CA LEU A 36 14.50 8.38 -11.47
C LEU A 36 13.31 8.95 -10.71
N MET A 37 13.08 8.48 -9.48
CA MET A 37 12.02 8.96 -8.59
C MET A 37 12.15 10.47 -8.31
N SER A 38 13.38 10.94 -8.02
CA SER A 38 13.67 12.32 -7.63
C SER A 38 13.84 13.29 -8.81
N THR A 39 13.80 12.80 -10.05
CA THR A 39 14.00 13.63 -11.25
C THR A 39 12.84 13.46 -12.21
N VAL A 40 12.82 12.36 -12.97
CA VAL A 40 11.82 12.05 -13.99
C VAL A 40 10.44 11.81 -13.36
N GLY A 41 10.38 11.16 -12.20
CA GLY A 41 9.13 10.82 -11.51
C GLY A 41 8.31 12.05 -11.10
N LEU A 42 8.97 13.18 -10.82
CA LEU A 42 8.30 14.42 -10.42
C LEU A 42 7.50 15.05 -11.56
N VAL A 43 7.88 14.78 -12.82
CA VAL A 43 7.18 15.29 -14.02
C VAL A 43 6.38 14.21 -14.75
N ASN A 44 6.75 12.94 -14.57
CA ASN A 44 6.09 11.80 -15.19
C ASN A 44 5.55 10.86 -14.12
N ILE A 45 4.26 11.03 -13.82
CA ILE A 45 3.52 10.28 -12.80
C ILE A 45 3.69 8.77 -12.95
N ALA A 46 3.69 8.24 -14.18
CA ALA A 46 3.80 6.80 -14.40
C ALA A 46 5.20 6.24 -14.03
N VAL A 47 6.25 7.05 -14.19
CA VAL A 47 7.61 6.71 -13.72
C VAL A 47 7.70 6.89 -12.20
N GLY A 48 7.09 7.95 -11.67
CA GLY A 48 7.00 8.18 -10.22
C GLY A 48 6.31 7.02 -9.50
N GLU A 49 5.18 6.56 -10.02
CA GLU A 49 4.42 5.45 -9.46
C GLU A 49 5.20 4.13 -9.53
N ALA A 50 5.82 3.85 -10.68
CA ALA A 50 6.62 2.64 -10.83
C ALA A 50 7.84 2.63 -9.89
N SER A 51 8.53 3.77 -9.73
CA SER A 51 9.68 3.91 -8.83
C SER A 51 9.30 3.82 -7.36
N ALA A 52 8.20 4.47 -6.94
CA ALA A 52 7.62 4.30 -5.61
C ALA A 52 7.26 2.83 -5.34
N GLY A 53 6.71 2.14 -6.33
CA GLY A 53 6.39 0.72 -6.25
C GLY A 53 7.62 -0.18 -6.06
N VAL A 54 8.76 0.15 -6.69
CA VAL A 54 10.02 -0.57 -6.51
C VAL A 54 10.56 -0.40 -5.08
N VAL A 55 10.67 0.84 -4.58
CA VAL A 55 11.19 1.06 -3.21
C VAL A 55 10.29 0.44 -2.16
N GLY A 56 8.97 0.47 -2.36
CA GLY A 56 8.01 -0.21 -1.48
C GLY A 56 8.16 -1.73 -1.51
N ALA A 57 8.48 -2.34 -2.65
CA ALA A 57 8.73 -3.78 -2.75
C ALA A 57 10.06 -4.18 -2.09
N ILE A 58 11.10 -3.37 -2.25
CA ILE A 58 12.42 -3.57 -1.64
C ILE A 58 12.34 -3.55 -0.11
N GLY A 59 11.64 -2.57 0.46
CA GLY A 59 11.45 -2.43 1.91
C GLY A 59 10.50 -3.44 2.54
N LEU A 60 9.66 -4.10 1.73
CA LEU A 60 8.63 -5.02 2.24
C LEU A 60 9.26 -6.16 3.04
N ARG A 61 8.94 -6.19 4.34
CA ARG A 61 9.43 -7.18 5.30
C ARG A 61 10.95 -7.21 5.48
N SER A 62 11.65 -6.12 5.17
CA SER A 62 13.10 -6.01 5.37
C SER A 62 13.48 -4.64 5.95
N GLU A 63 13.87 -4.65 7.23
CA GLU A 63 14.34 -3.46 7.94
C GLU A 63 15.66 -2.95 7.37
N SER A 64 16.60 -3.85 7.05
CA SER A 64 17.89 -3.51 6.44
C SER A 64 17.74 -2.86 5.07
N ASN A 65 16.84 -3.37 4.23
CA ASN A 65 16.56 -2.75 2.94
C ASN A 65 15.88 -1.39 3.10
N SER A 66 14.99 -1.25 4.09
CA SER A 66 14.35 0.03 4.38
C SER A 66 15.38 1.07 4.82
N GLN A 67 16.39 0.66 5.60
CA GLN A 67 17.53 1.51 5.95
C GLN A 67 18.32 1.94 4.71
N ARG A 68 18.61 1.02 3.77
CA ARG A 68 19.30 1.37 2.50
C ARG A 68 18.49 2.36 1.65
N VAL A 69 17.17 2.24 1.64
CA VAL A 69 16.27 3.21 0.97
C VAL A 69 16.37 4.59 1.63
N LEU A 70 16.47 4.65 2.97
CA LEU A 70 16.72 5.90 3.70
C LEU A 70 18.08 6.50 3.34
N GLU A 71 19.16 5.73 3.42
CA GLU A 71 20.53 6.18 3.12
C GLU A 71 20.70 6.67 1.67
N SER A 72 19.92 6.13 0.73
CA SER A 72 19.92 6.57 -0.67
C SER A 72 19.11 7.84 -0.94
N GLY A 73 18.45 8.43 0.07
CA GLY A 73 17.54 9.57 -0.08
C GLY A 73 16.18 9.20 -0.68
N GLY A 74 15.83 7.91 -0.64
CA GLY A 74 14.58 7.40 -1.20
C GLY A 74 13.34 7.91 -0.47
N ILE A 75 13.44 8.19 0.83
CA ILE A 75 12.32 8.71 1.63
C ILE A 75 11.98 10.13 1.18
N GLU A 76 12.96 11.01 1.04
CA GLU A 76 12.78 12.38 0.53
C GLU A 76 12.14 12.37 -0.86
N ALA A 77 12.64 11.52 -1.76
CA ALA A 77 12.10 11.41 -3.11
C ALA A 77 10.65 10.88 -3.12
N LEU A 78 10.33 9.93 -2.25
CA LEU A 78 8.98 9.39 -2.11
C LEU A 78 7.99 10.42 -1.56
N ILE A 79 8.40 11.21 -0.57
CA ILE A 79 7.57 12.28 0.00
C ILE A 79 7.34 13.40 -1.02
N ARG A 80 8.35 13.76 -1.81
CA ARG A 80 8.20 14.73 -2.91
C ARG A 80 7.21 14.25 -3.98
N LEU A 81 7.20 12.96 -4.32
CA LEU A 81 6.19 12.41 -5.23
C LEU A 81 4.78 12.53 -4.68
N LEU A 82 4.59 12.22 -3.39
CA LEU A 82 3.30 12.35 -2.74
C LEU A 82 2.83 13.82 -2.75
N ASP A 83 3.74 14.77 -2.54
CA ASP A 83 3.47 16.20 -2.59
C ASP A 83 3.03 16.69 -3.99
N VAL A 84 3.71 16.24 -5.05
CA VAL A 84 3.31 16.47 -6.44
C VAL A 84 1.91 15.91 -6.71
N ALA A 85 1.64 14.70 -6.22
CA ALA A 85 0.37 14.02 -6.44
C ALA A 85 -0.82 14.75 -5.80
N ILE A 86 -0.63 15.39 -4.64
CA ILE A 86 -1.70 16.11 -3.91
C ILE A 86 -1.76 17.62 -4.23
N THR A 87 -0.96 18.10 -5.18
CA THR A 87 -0.98 19.51 -5.59
C THR A 87 -2.12 19.78 -6.58
N VAL A 88 -3.02 20.70 -6.20
CA VAL A 88 -4.33 20.96 -6.83
C VAL A 88 -4.23 21.67 -8.19
N GLY A 89 -3.19 22.48 -8.42
CA GLY A 89 -3.11 23.39 -9.57
C GLY A 89 -2.92 22.75 -10.95
N GLU A 90 -2.45 21.49 -11.01
CA GLU A 90 -2.02 20.88 -12.28
C GLU A 90 -2.98 19.82 -12.83
N THR A 91 -4.07 19.51 -12.13
CA THR A 91 -4.91 18.35 -12.47
C THR A 91 -6.08 18.78 -13.36
N LYS A 92 -5.98 18.54 -14.67
CA LYS A 92 -7.11 18.71 -15.62
C LYS A 92 -7.52 17.37 -16.21
N GLY A 93 -8.79 17.00 -16.02
CA GLY A 93 -9.40 15.81 -16.60
C GLY A 93 -9.31 14.55 -15.73
N GLU A 94 -10.24 13.64 -15.97
CA GLU A 94 -10.43 12.40 -15.19
C GLU A 94 -9.19 11.50 -15.21
N ALA A 95 -8.55 11.33 -16.38
CA ALA A 95 -7.37 10.49 -16.52
C ALA A 95 -6.19 10.99 -15.67
N ALA A 96 -5.96 12.30 -15.64
CA ALA A 96 -4.91 12.90 -14.81
C ALA A 96 -5.20 12.71 -13.32
N MET A 97 -6.47 12.85 -12.92
CA MET A 97 -6.91 12.62 -11.54
C MET A 97 -6.68 11.17 -11.11
N LYS A 98 -7.05 10.20 -11.96
CA LYS A 98 -6.84 8.78 -11.72
C LYS A 98 -5.37 8.43 -11.57
N SER A 99 -4.49 8.99 -12.40
CA SER A 99 -3.05 8.76 -12.28
C SER A 99 -2.46 9.32 -10.98
N LYS A 100 -2.85 10.54 -10.56
CA LYS A 100 -2.42 11.11 -9.28
C LYS A 100 -2.94 10.33 -8.07
N MET A 101 -4.19 9.87 -8.14
CA MET A 101 -4.80 8.99 -7.15
C MET A 101 -4.04 7.67 -7.01
N SER A 102 -3.70 7.01 -8.13
CA SER A 102 -2.90 5.77 -8.14
C SER A 102 -1.50 5.96 -7.57
N LEU A 103 -0.85 7.09 -7.92
CA LEU A 103 0.44 7.47 -7.35
C LEU A 103 0.35 7.66 -5.84
N CYS A 104 -0.65 8.39 -5.33
CA CYS A 104 -0.84 8.58 -3.88
C CYS A 104 -0.98 7.24 -3.14
N ARG A 105 -1.82 6.34 -3.67
CA ARG A 105 -2.02 5.00 -3.11
C ARG A 105 -0.70 4.23 -3.05
N THR A 106 0.06 4.25 -4.14
CA THR A 106 1.36 3.57 -4.23
C THR A 106 2.38 4.17 -3.28
N CYS A 107 2.46 5.50 -3.16
CA CYS A 107 3.34 6.18 -2.21
C CYS A 107 3.00 5.82 -0.76
N CYS A 108 1.71 5.79 -0.39
CA CYS A 108 1.28 5.39 0.95
C CYS A 108 1.62 3.92 1.24
N GLN A 109 1.44 3.02 0.27
CA GLN A 109 1.82 1.62 0.42
C GLN A 109 3.33 1.44 0.54
N ALA A 110 4.12 2.20 -0.21
CA ALA A 110 5.58 2.18 -0.12
C ALA A 110 6.06 2.69 1.24
N LEU A 111 5.53 3.83 1.71
CA LEU A 111 5.84 4.37 3.04
C LEU A 111 5.52 3.35 4.14
N ARG A 112 4.33 2.75 4.10
CA ARG A 112 3.92 1.71 5.05
C ARG A 112 4.94 0.56 5.13
N ASN A 113 5.39 0.07 3.98
CA ASN A 113 6.35 -1.02 3.91
C ASN A 113 7.72 -0.64 4.51
N LEU A 114 8.13 0.61 4.33
CA LEU A 114 9.42 1.13 4.78
C LEU A 114 9.44 1.46 6.28
N VAL A 115 8.36 2.06 6.82
CA VAL A 115 8.29 2.50 8.22
C VAL A 115 7.95 1.37 9.19
N GLY A 116 7.31 0.30 8.73
CA GLY A 116 6.67 -0.69 9.60
C GLY A 116 7.61 -1.43 10.56
N ARG A 117 8.91 -1.50 10.26
CA ARG A 117 9.92 -2.13 11.12
C ARG A 117 11.19 -1.30 11.31
N ASN A 118 11.20 -0.03 10.90
CA ASN A 118 12.40 0.82 10.98
C ASN A 118 12.03 2.17 11.59
N VAL A 119 12.56 2.45 12.78
CA VAL A 119 12.26 3.66 13.55
C VAL A 119 12.87 4.91 12.90
N GLU A 120 14.10 4.82 12.39
CA GLU A 120 14.77 5.97 11.73
C GLU A 120 14.02 6.40 10.47
N VAL A 121 13.59 5.43 9.66
CA VAL A 121 12.78 5.67 8.46
C VAL A 121 11.46 6.35 8.83
N LYS A 122 10.82 5.90 9.92
CA LYS A 122 9.59 6.49 10.45
C LYS A 122 9.80 7.93 10.89
N GLU A 123 10.79 8.19 11.73
CA GLU A 123 11.13 9.53 12.21
C GLU A 123 11.43 10.47 11.05
N LYS A 124 12.22 10.00 10.07
CA LYS A 124 12.53 10.76 8.87
C LYS A 124 11.28 11.09 8.05
N ALA A 125 10.41 10.12 7.82
CA ALA A 125 9.17 10.33 7.07
C ALA A 125 8.26 11.35 7.77
N LEU A 126 8.10 11.24 9.09
CA LEU A 126 7.32 12.19 9.89
C LEU A 126 7.93 13.60 9.85
N ALA A 127 9.25 13.72 9.98
CA ALA A 127 9.96 15.01 9.90
C ALA A 127 9.78 15.70 8.52
N LEU A 128 9.55 14.93 7.45
CA LEU A 128 9.26 15.45 6.11
C LEU A 128 7.76 15.74 5.87
N GLY A 129 6.92 15.57 6.89
CA GLY A 129 5.48 15.82 6.83
C GLY A 129 4.69 14.70 6.15
N ALA A 130 5.11 13.44 6.28
CA ALA A 130 4.39 12.30 5.72
C ALA A 130 2.93 12.21 6.21
N GLU A 131 2.69 12.51 7.48
CA GLU A 131 1.34 12.46 8.07
C GLU A 131 0.38 13.42 7.37
N GLU A 132 0.71 14.72 7.31
CA GLU A 132 -0.13 15.74 6.69
C GLU A 132 -0.44 15.39 5.23
N LYS A 133 0.58 14.91 4.50
CA LYS A 133 0.47 14.55 3.09
C LYS A 133 -0.41 13.33 2.88
N ALA A 134 -0.27 12.29 3.70
CA ALA A 134 -1.13 11.10 3.63
C ALA A 134 -2.59 11.43 3.97
N ARG A 135 -2.84 12.28 4.98
CA ARG A 135 -4.19 12.76 5.31
C ARG A 135 -4.79 13.56 4.17
N LYS A 136 -4.03 14.50 3.59
CA LYS A 136 -4.48 15.31 2.45
C LYS A 136 -4.77 14.45 1.21
N ALA A 137 -3.95 13.43 0.94
CA ALA A 137 -4.18 12.49 -0.15
C ALA A 137 -5.52 11.75 0.01
N TRP A 138 -5.81 11.24 1.22
CA TRP A 138 -7.09 10.61 1.52
C TRP A 138 -8.27 11.58 1.44
N GLN A 139 -8.15 12.79 2.00
CA GLN A 139 -9.20 13.81 1.92
C GLN A 139 -9.52 14.21 0.48
N MET A 140 -8.52 14.22 -0.40
CA MET A 140 -8.70 14.59 -1.80
C MET A 140 -9.30 13.48 -2.66
N TYR A 141 -8.94 12.22 -2.39
CA TYR A 141 -9.25 11.09 -3.27
C TYR A 141 -10.18 10.03 -2.65
N GLY A 142 -10.60 10.22 -1.41
CA GLY A 142 -11.53 9.34 -0.70
C GLY A 142 -10.96 7.94 -0.44
N ASP A 143 -11.88 6.99 -0.30
CA ASP A 143 -11.60 5.64 0.21
C ASP A 143 -10.57 4.85 -0.60
N TYR A 144 -10.50 5.07 -1.92
CA TYR A 144 -9.53 4.38 -2.77
C TYR A 144 -8.07 4.62 -2.32
N VAL A 145 -7.76 5.86 -1.92
CA VAL A 145 -6.45 6.19 -1.32
C VAL A 145 -6.45 5.85 0.18
N GLY A 146 -7.61 6.01 0.85
CA GLY A 146 -7.81 5.65 2.25
C GLY A 146 -7.37 4.23 2.61
N GLU A 147 -7.64 3.24 1.75
CA GLU A 147 -7.19 1.85 1.92
C GLU A 147 -5.68 1.71 2.14
N ALA A 148 -4.87 2.60 1.54
CA ALA A 148 -3.41 2.61 1.72
C ALA A 148 -2.96 3.66 2.74
N ALA A 149 -3.65 4.80 2.82
CA ALA A 149 -3.30 5.90 3.70
C ALA A 149 -3.57 5.58 5.19
N HIS A 150 -4.69 4.95 5.53
CA HIS A 150 -5.00 4.62 6.92
C HIS A 150 -4.00 3.64 7.54
N PRO A 151 -3.65 2.50 6.89
CA PRO A 151 -2.63 1.62 7.43
C PRO A 151 -1.24 2.28 7.48
N CYS A 152 -0.91 3.14 6.50
CA CYS A 152 0.34 3.91 6.51
C CYS A 152 0.44 4.82 7.73
N LEU A 153 -0.60 5.62 8.00
CA LEU A 153 -0.69 6.51 9.16
C LEU A 153 -0.58 5.73 10.48
N ARG A 154 -1.31 4.61 10.61
CA ARG A 154 -1.22 3.73 11.78
C ARG A 154 0.20 3.20 11.98
N ASP A 155 0.85 2.71 10.93
CA ASP A 155 2.20 2.12 11.04
C ASP A 155 3.27 3.20 11.36
N MET A 156 3.00 4.48 11.01
CA MET A 156 3.78 5.65 11.46
C MET A 156 3.48 6.08 12.91
N GLY A 157 2.45 5.52 13.55
CA GLY A 157 2.04 5.89 14.91
C GLY A 157 1.14 7.13 14.98
N CYS A 158 0.59 7.58 13.86
CA CYS A 158 -0.37 8.68 13.80
C CYS A 158 -1.77 8.21 14.23
N GLU A 159 -2.56 9.11 14.83
CA GLU A 159 -3.95 8.80 15.18
C GLU A 159 -4.83 8.65 13.94
N VAL A 160 -5.56 7.54 13.85
CA VAL A 160 -6.49 7.27 12.74
C VAL A 160 -7.80 6.77 13.30
N GLU A 161 -8.88 7.50 13.05
CA GLU A 161 -10.23 6.98 13.25
C GLU A 161 -10.54 5.96 12.15
N LEU A 162 -10.40 4.67 12.47
CA LEU A 162 -10.85 3.60 11.59
C LEU A 162 -12.36 3.43 11.75
N ARG A 163 -13.12 3.72 10.71
CA ARG A 163 -14.54 3.36 10.66
C ARG A 163 -14.66 1.88 10.30
N GLU A 164 -15.01 1.06 11.28
CA GLU A 164 -15.33 -0.35 11.03
C GLU A 164 -16.64 -0.44 10.23
N LEU A 165 -16.55 -0.82 8.96
CA LEU A 165 -17.72 -0.97 8.06
C LEU A 165 -18.48 -2.29 8.29
N TRP A 166 -17.91 -3.22 9.07
CA TRP A 166 -18.55 -4.50 9.39
C TRP A 166 -18.19 -4.92 10.81
N THR A 167 -19.17 -4.88 11.71
CA THR A 167 -19.12 -5.60 12.98
C THR A 167 -19.77 -6.95 12.74
N GLY A 168 -18.96 -8.00 12.74
CA GLY A 168 -19.42 -9.36 12.52
C GLY A 168 -20.43 -9.79 13.58
N SER A 169 -21.70 -9.56 13.32
CA SER A 169 -22.78 -10.12 14.10
C SER A 169 -22.92 -11.57 13.67
N VAL A 170 -22.34 -12.48 14.45
CA VAL A 170 -22.67 -13.89 14.37
C VAL A 170 -24.09 -14.03 14.91
N ASP A 171 -25.07 -14.09 14.01
CA ASP A 171 -26.39 -14.59 14.38
C ASP A 171 -26.20 -15.98 14.97
N LYS A 172 -26.55 -16.12 16.25
CA LYS A 172 -26.55 -17.43 16.91
C LYS A 172 -27.48 -18.32 16.10
N VAL A 173 -26.91 -19.29 15.39
CA VAL A 173 -27.67 -20.37 14.76
C VAL A 173 -28.54 -20.96 15.86
N GLN A 174 -29.86 -20.80 15.74
CA GLN A 174 -30.81 -21.44 16.63
C GLN A 174 -30.59 -22.94 16.52
N ASP A 175 -30.32 -23.55 17.67
CA ASP A 175 -30.14 -24.97 17.87
C ASP A 175 -31.27 -25.73 17.16
N SER A 176 -30.93 -26.51 16.13
CA SER A 176 -31.88 -27.25 15.30
C SER A 176 -32.34 -28.57 15.92
N SER A 177 -32.25 -28.68 17.25
CA SER A 177 -32.70 -29.85 18.02
C SER A 177 -34.22 -30.09 17.99
N ALA A 178 -34.99 -29.30 17.25
CA ALA A 178 -36.45 -29.44 17.09
C ALA A 178 -36.90 -30.15 15.79
N VAL A 179 -35.99 -30.65 14.95
CA VAL A 179 -36.35 -31.35 13.69
C VAL A 179 -35.99 -32.84 13.72
N LEU A 180 -36.27 -33.52 14.84
CA LEU A 180 -36.43 -34.97 14.85
C LEU A 180 -37.91 -35.27 15.02
N GLY A 181 -38.57 -35.51 13.89
CA GLY A 181 -39.95 -35.99 13.85
C GLY A 181 -40.10 -37.30 14.64
N ASP A 182 -41.22 -37.40 15.35
CA ASP A 182 -41.63 -38.57 16.12
C ASP A 182 -41.80 -39.79 15.21
N PHE A 183 -40.85 -40.73 15.28
CA PHE A 183 -40.83 -41.99 14.50
C PHE A 183 -41.72 -43.09 15.10
N SER A 184 -42.64 -42.77 16.01
CA SER A 184 -43.53 -43.77 16.66
C SER A 184 -44.69 -44.27 15.79
N ARG A 185 -44.79 -43.89 14.50
CA ARG A 185 -45.88 -44.27 13.59
C ARG A 185 -45.44 -44.98 12.31
N LEU A 186 -44.43 -45.85 12.38
CA LEU A 186 -44.19 -46.84 11.32
C LEU A 186 -45.15 -48.02 11.51
N ASP A 187 -46.31 -47.89 10.88
CA ASP A 187 -47.32 -48.96 10.80
C ASP A 187 -46.72 -50.19 10.11
N THR A 188 -46.65 -51.29 10.86
CA THR A 188 -46.06 -52.55 10.43
C THR A 188 -47.19 -53.43 9.92
N THR A 189 -47.51 -53.36 8.63
CA THR A 189 -48.34 -54.39 7.97
C THR A 189 -47.83 -54.68 6.56
N LEU A 190 -46.78 -55.51 6.48
CA LEU A 190 -46.63 -56.44 5.36
C LEU A 190 -47.66 -57.57 5.55
N ARG A 191 -48.61 -57.68 4.62
CA ARG A 191 -49.36 -58.92 4.40
C ARG A 191 -48.76 -59.63 3.18
N LEU A 192 -48.49 -60.92 3.38
CA LEU A 192 -48.04 -61.90 2.39
C LEU A 192 -49.00 -62.02 1.21
#